data_AF-A0A5C6CGZ0-F1
#
_entry.id   AF-A0A5C6CGZ0-F1
#
_cell.length_a   1.000
_cell.length_b   1.000
_cell.length_c   1.000
_cell.angle_alpha   90.00
_cell.angle_beta   90.00
_cell.angle_gamma   90.00
#
_symmetry.space_group_name_H-M   'P 1'
#
loop_
_entity.id
_entity.type
_entity.pdbx_description
1 polymer ?
#
loop_
_entity_poly.entity_id
_entity_poly.type
_entity_poly.pdbx_seq_one_letter_code
_entity_poly.pdbx_strand_id
1 'polypeptide(L)'
;MDLTYIVQWKACKKDFETLTGKKKPAEKTLGIFRKSSSLEDALKKVDKAYADLGVKNGKGTLEAKDIATYDKVVLAFKKDGEKYIKLLEATLAKEADADSAYGKAVVMLKKRIKAMTVTMNTMGVTYANQLTAMTAKEKAVAVVIPGTQSGLKKMSAFLAKVEAQKTVETKVAVFNSGIVTAARDITQNIKNAMSFQKKGMVTWKGKDLDGVVKIMTAWANDGRALPKNADAAGVKKEMSALVQVVKAVKEWVKANS
;
A
#
# COMPACT_ATOMS: atom_id res chain seq x y z
N MET A 1 24.41 10.19 -7.54
CA MET A 1 23.68 11.46 -7.32
C MET A 1 22.26 11.07 -6.95
N ASP A 2 21.88 11.24 -5.67
CA ASP A 2 20.51 10.89 -5.25
C ASP A 2 19.51 11.83 -5.93
N LEU A 3 18.70 11.26 -6.82
CA LEU A 3 17.64 11.97 -7.50
C LEU A 3 16.52 12.29 -6.49
N THR A 4 16.39 13.56 -6.11
CA THR A 4 15.33 14.05 -5.23
C THR A 4 13.93 13.74 -5.80
N TYR A 5 12.93 13.63 -4.92
CA TYR A 5 11.59 13.26 -5.33
C TYR A 5 10.97 14.30 -6.28
N ILE A 6 11.27 15.59 -6.10
CA ILE A 6 10.84 16.64 -7.04
C ILE A 6 11.41 16.43 -8.44
N VAL A 7 12.66 15.99 -8.58
CA VAL A 7 13.28 15.74 -9.90
C VAL A 7 12.63 14.52 -10.54
N GLN A 8 12.39 13.45 -9.79
CA GLN A 8 11.69 12.25 -10.27
C GLN A 8 10.27 12.56 -10.78
N TRP A 9 9.56 13.45 -10.09
CA TRP A 9 8.23 13.90 -10.51
C TRP A 9 8.28 14.76 -11.78
N LYS A 10 9.22 15.71 -11.85
CA LYS A 10 9.42 16.53 -13.05
C LYS A 10 9.76 15.69 -14.28
N ALA A 11 10.61 14.67 -14.13
CA ALA A 11 10.91 13.71 -15.20
C ALA A 11 9.64 12.99 -15.68
N CYS A 12 8.84 12.45 -14.75
CA CYS A 12 7.60 11.75 -15.10
C CYS A 12 6.58 12.65 -15.82
N LYS A 13 6.52 13.94 -15.47
CA LYS A 13 5.70 14.91 -16.22
C LYS A 13 6.24 15.18 -17.62
N LYS A 14 7.56 15.22 -17.79
CA LYS A 14 8.18 15.35 -19.12
C LYS A 14 7.88 14.13 -19.99
N ASP A 15 7.89 12.93 -19.40
CA ASP A 15 7.50 11.70 -20.11
C ASP A 15 6.03 11.75 -20.52
N PHE A 16 5.14 12.24 -19.65
CA PHE A 16 3.74 12.47 -19.97
C PHE A 16 3.58 13.44 -21.16
N GLU A 17 4.27 14.57 -21.14
CA GLU A 17 4.24 15.56 -22.23
C GLU A 17 4.75 14.97 -23.54
N THR A 18 5.83 14.19 -23.47
CA THR A 18 6.40 13.51 -24.64
C THR A 18 5.42 12.50 -25.24
N LEU A 19 4.74 11.71 -24.41
CA LEU A 19 3.80 10.67 -24.87
C LEU A 19 2.49 11.23 -25.41
N THR A 20 2.05 12.40 -24.92
CA THR A 20 0.70 12.90 -25.18
C THR A 20 0.66 14.19 -25.98
N GLY A 21 1.80 14.88 -26.13
CA GLY A 21 1.89 16.25 -26.62
C GLY A 21 1.27 17.29 -25.69
N LYS A 22 0.80 16.89 -24.49
CA LYS A 22 0.07 17.76 -23.55
C LYS A 22 0.90 18.01 -22.30
N LYS A 23 0.96 19.28 -21.86
CA LYS A 23 1.70 19.68 -20.64
C LYS A 23 1.10 19.14 -19.34
N LYS A 24 -0.19 18.82 -19.33
CA LYS A 24 -0.91 18.36 -18.12
C LYS A 24 -2.10 17.46 -18.47
N PRO A 25 -2.43 16.48 -17.62
CA PRO A 25 -3.71 15.79 -17.72
C PRO A 25 -4.85 16.78 -17.45
N ALA A 26 -5.96 16.70 -18.18
CA ALA A 26 -7.20 17.47 -17.99
C ALA A 26 -7.17 19.00 -18.22
N GLU A 27 -6.56 19.51 -19.30
CA GLU A 27 -6.55 20.95 -19.62
C GLU A 27 -7.92 21.67 -19.55
N LYS A 28 -8.98 21.03 -20.07
CA LYS A 28 -10.35 21.59 -20.11
C LYS A 28 -11.15 21.38 -18.81
N THR A 29 -10.83 20.33 -18.05
CA THR A 29 -11.54 19.98 -16.80
C THR A 29 -10.98 20.71 -15.58
N LEU A 30 -9.79 21.30 -15.70
CA LEU A 30 -9.05 21.97 -14.62
C LEU A 30 -9.30 23.47 -14.51
N GLY A 31 -10.40 24.01 -15.06
CA GLY A 31 -10.75 25.44 -14.95
C GLY A 31 -10.75 26.01 -13.52
N ILE A 32 -10.81 25.13 -12.50
CA ILE A 32 -10.79 25.47 -11.07
C ILE A 32 -9.49 25.04 -10.35
N PHE A 33 -8.68 24.14 -10.90
CA PHE A 33 -7.36 23.76 -10.32
C PHE A 33 -6.28 24.78 -10.75
N ARG A 34 -6.62 26.05 -10.54
CA ARG A 34 -5.78 27.23 -10.69
C ARG A 34 -4.49 27.05 -9.89
N LYS A 35 -3.37 27.20 -10.60
CA LYS A 35 -2.03 27.56 -10.10
C LYS A 35 -1.38 26.52 -9.17
N SER A 36 -0.48 25.71 -9.76
CA SER A 36 0.38 24.69 -9.13
C SER A 36 -0.33 23.42 -8.68
N SER A 37 0.00 22.29 -9.30
CA SER A 37 -0.30 20.98 -8.71
C SER A 37 0.42 20.91 -7.37
N SER A 38 -0.32 20.88 -6.25
CA SER A 38 0.22 20.94 -4.88
C SER A 38 1.30 19.89 -4.58
N LEU A 39 1.40 18.86 -5.42
CA LEU A 39 2.43 17.83 -5.37
C LEU A 39 3.86 18.40 -5.45
N GLU A 40 4.15 19.41 -6.27
CA GLU A 40 5.54 19.91 -6.36
C GLU A 40 6.01 20.55 -5.06
N ASP A 41 5.17 21.38 -4.44
CA ASP A 41 5.53 22.03 -3.18
C ASP A 41 5.52 21.03 -2.01
N ALA A 42 4.61 20.05 -2.04
CA ALA A 42 4.67 18.93 -1.11
C ALA A 42 5.98 18.12 -1.27
N LEU A 43 6.40 17.84 -2.49
CA LEU A 43 7.65 17.13 -2.79
C LEU A 43 8.88 17.93 -2.36
N LYS A 44 8.93 19.25 -2.58
CA LYS A 44 10.01 20.10 -2.07
C LYS A 44 10.11 20.03 -0.54
N LYS A 45 8.96 20.00 0.17
CA LYS A 45 8.94 19.83 1.63
C LYS A 45 9.43 18.46 2.06
N VAL A 46 9.06 17.40 1.33
CA VAL A 46 9.59 16.04 1.56
C VAL A 46 11.09 15.99 1.31
N ASP A 47 11.59 16.56 0.21
CA ASP A 47 13.02 16.59 -0.12
C ASP A 47 13.82 17.36 0.95
N LYS A 48 13.27 18.49 1.45
CA LYS A 48 13.88 19.22 2.55
C LYS A 48 13.94 18.37 3.82
N ALA A 49 12.82 17.82 4.28
CA ALA A 49 12.79 17.00 5.49
C ALA A 49 13.67 15.73 5.34
N TYR A 50 13.74 15.14 4.15
CA TYR A 50 14.63 14.01 3.87
C TYR A 50 16.10 14.41 3.98
N ALA A 51 16.46 15.58 3.46
CA ALA A 51 17.81 16.13 3.59
C ALA A 51 18.16 16.53 5.03
N ASP A 52 17.15 16.68 5.90
CA ASP A 52 17.32 16.92 7.34
C ASP A 52 17.39 15.60 8.14
N LEU A 53 16.81 14.49 7.63
CA LEU A 53 16.99 13.13 8.19
C LEU A 53 18.40 12.59 7.97
N GLY A 54 18.92 12.82 6.78
CA GLY A 54 20.29 12.49 6.43
C GLY A 54 21.18 13.56 7.01
N VAL A 55 22.06 13.18 7.94
CA VAL A 55 23.15 13.99 8.45
C VAL A 55 23.88 14.71 7.30
N LYS A 56 23.43 15.91 6.93
CA LYS A 56 24.23 16.81 6.10
C LYS A 56 25.43 17.17 6.98
N ASN A 57 26.54 16.50 6.70
CA ASN A 57 27.90 16.76 7.19
C ASN A 57 28.47 15.81 8.26
N GLY A 58 27.91 14.61 8.50
CA GLY A 58 28.50 13.65 9.45
C GLY A 58 28.63 14.17 10.91
N LYS A 59 27.82 15.16 11.30
CA LYS A 59 27.92 15.89 12.58
C LYS A 59 26.63 15.95 13.42
N GLY A 60 25.53 15.39 12.95
CA GLY A 60 24.24 15.40 13.65
C GLY A 60 23.82 14.01 14.08
N THR A 61 23.37 13.87 15.33
CA THR A 61 22.65 12.68 15.80
C THR A 61 21.25 12.72 15.19
N LEU A 62 20.80 11.61 14.58
CA LEU A 62 19.41 11.47 14.16
C LEU A 62 18.50 11.65 15.38
N GLU A 63 17.50 12.52 15.33
CA GLU A 63 16.57 12.73 16.43
C GLU A 63 15.14 12.30 16.10
N ALA A 64 14.37 11.93 17.13
CA ALA A 64 12.95 11.57 16.99
C ALA A 64 12.11 12.67 16.31
N LYS A 65 12.45 13.95 16.57
CA LYS A 65 11.75 15.10 16.00
C LYS A 65 11.93 15.22 14.48
N ASP A 66 13.06 14.76 13.94
CA ASP A 66 13.36 14.82 12.51
C ASP A 66 12.54 13.78 11.75
N ILE A 67 12.44 12.57 12.30
CA ILE A 67 11.55 11.52 11.82
C ILE A 67 10.09 11.96 11.87
N ALA A 68 9.64 12.53 12.99
CA ALA A 68 8.26 13.04 13.10
C ALA A 68 7.97 14.15 12.08
N THR A 69 8.95 15.03 11.82
CA THR A 69 8.83 16.09 10.80
C THR A 69 8.73 15.49 9.41
N TYR A 70 9.57 14.51 9.09
CA TYR A 70 9.53 13.78 7.83
C TYR A 70 8.19 13.07 7.61
N ASP A 71 7.73 12.28 8.58
CA ASP A 71 6.46 11.55 8.50
C ASP A 71 5.27 12.49 8.29
N LYS A 72 5.29 13.66 8.94
CA LYS A 72 4.26 14.69 8.77
C LYS A 72 4.20 15.20 7.33
N VAL A 73 5.35 15.52 6.71
CA VAL A 73 5.37 16.01 5.32
C VAL A 73 5.06 14.90 4.30
N VAL A 74 5.46 13.66 4.57
CA VAL A 74 5.09 12.49 3.75
C VAL A 74 3.58 12.22 3.81
N LEU A 75 2.96 12.34 4.99
CA LEU A 75 1.51 12.22 5.13
C LEU A 75 0.76 13.31 4.37
N ALA A 76 1.27 14.55 4.39
CA ALA A 76 0.70 15.64 3.60
C ALA A 76 0.80 15.36 2.09
N PHE A 77 1.97 14.93 1.62
CA PHE A 77 2.15 14.50 0.22
C PHE A 77 1.20 13.36 -0.15
N LYS A 78 1.04 12.34 0.69
CA LYS A 78 0.12 11.22 0.44
C LYS A 78 -1.32 11.70 0.24
N LYS A 79 -1.82 12.57 1.12
CA LYS A 79 -3.19 13.12 1.01
C LYS A 79 -3.39 13.88 -0.29
N ASP A 80 -2.42 14.69 -0.69
CA ASP A 80 -2.49 15.43 -1.95
C ASP A 80 -2.32 14.52 -3.18
N GLY A 81 -1.48 13.49 -3.07
CA GLY A 81 -1.32 12.42 -4.05
C GLY A 81 -2.62 11.66 -4.29
N GLU A 82 -3.37 11.32 -3.24
CA GLU A 82 -4.67 10.65 -3.34
C GLU A 82 -5.72 11.52 -4.03
N LYS A 83 -5.77 12.83 -3.70
CA LYS A 83 -6.65 13.78 -4.41
C LYS A 83 -6.31 13.86 -5.89
N TYR A 84 -5.01 13.95 -6.22
CA TYR A 84 -4.55 13.99 -7.60
C TYR A 84 -4.86 12.68 -8.35
N ILE A 85 -4.66 11.52 -7.71
CA ILE A 85 -5.01 10.21 -8.28
C ILE A 85 -6.51 10.12 -8.60
N LYS A 86 -7.40 10.60 -7.72
CA LYS A 86 -8.85 10.62 -7.97
C LYS A 86 -9.21 11.48 -9.18
N LEU A 87 -8.52 12.62 -9.34
CA LEU A 87 -8.67 13.48 -10.51
C LEU A 87 -8.21 12.76 -11.79
N LEU A 88 -7.06 12.08 -11.75
CA LEU A 88 -6.58 11.26 -12.87
C LEU A 88 -7.56 10.13 -13.22
N GLU A 89 -8.19 9.52 -12.23
CA GLU A 89 -9.24 8.51 -12.42
C GLU A 89 -10.49 9.09 -13.09
N ALA A 90 -10.97 10.23 -12.62
CA ALA A 90 -12.08 10.94 -13.26
C ALA A 90 -11.76 11.39 -14.69
N THR A 91 -10.48 11.68 -14.97
CA THR A 91 -10.02 12.03 -16.32
C THR A 91 -10.03 10.80 -17.23
N LEU A 92 -9.47 9.68 -16.76
CA LEU A 92 -9.48 8.40 -17.49
C LEU A 92 -10.90 7.91 -17.78
N ALA A 93 -11.83 8.07 -16.85
CA ALA A 93 -13.22 7.66 -17.04
C ALA A 93 -13.95 8.43 -18.15
N LYS A 94 -13.43 9.59 -18.57
CA LYS A 94 -13.95 10.40 -19.68
C LYS A 94 -13.23 10.13 -21.00
N GLU A 95 -12.14 9.36 -20.97
CA GLU A 95 -11.41 8.99 -22.16
C GLU A 95 -12.13 7.83 -22.84
N ALA A 96 -12.38 7.95 -24.14
CA ALA A 96 -13.06 6.91 -24.91
C ALA A 96 -12.25 5.61 -24.99
N ASP A 97 -10.92 5.72 -24.94
CA ASP A 97 -9.98 4.60 -24.98
C ASP A 97 -8.93 4.74 -23.88
N ALA A 98 -9.01 3.87 -22.87
CA ALA A 98 -8.06 3.81 -21.77
C ALA A 98 -6.67 3.29 -22.20
N ASP A 99 -6.57 2.60 -23.33
CA ASP A 99 -5.32 2.06 -23.89
C ASP A 99 -4.64 3.04 -24.87
N SER A 100 -5.26 4.20 -25.10
CA SER A 100 -4.65 5.31 -25.82
C SER A 100 -3.33 5.77 -25.17
N ALA A 101 -2.48 6.46 -25.93
CA ALA A 101 -1.26 7.06 -25.41
C ALA A 101 -1.53 7.96 -24.19
N TYR A 102 -2.65 8.71 -24.24
CA TYR A 102 -3.11 9.53 -23.12
C TYR A 102 -3.50 8.69 -21.90
N GLY A 103 -4.33 7.66 -22.09
CA GLY A 103 -4.75 6.77 -21.01
C GLY A 103 -3.57 6.08 -20.31
N LYS A 104 -2.64 5.54 -21.10
CA LYS A 104 -1.38 4.95 -20.60
C LYS A 104 -0.52 5.96 -19.82
N ALA A 105 -0.38 7.19 -20.32
CA ALA A 105 0.38 8.24 -19.65
C ALA A 105 -0.27 8.67 -18.32
N VAL A 106 -1.60 8.73 -18.25
CA VAL A 106 -2.31 9.00 -16.97
C VAL A 106 -2.11 7.84 -15.97
N VAL A 107 -2.19 6.59 -16.43
CA VAL A 107 -1.89 5.42 -15.59
C VAL A 107 -0.46 5.45 -15.06
N MET A 108 0.50 5.87 -15.89
CA MET A 108 1.91 6.05 -15.48
C MET A 108 2.05 7.07 -14.34
N LEU A 109 1.44 8.26 -14.46
CA LEU A 109 1.47 9.28 -13.40
C LEU A 109 0.91 8.74 -12.08
N LYS A 110 -0.23 8.03 -12.12
CA LYS A 110 -0.82 7.39 -10.92
C LYS A 110 0.15 6.39 -10.28
N LYS A 111 0.78 5.53 -11.09
CA LYS A 111 1.77 4.54 -10.62
C LYS A 111 2.96 5.24 -9.98
N ARG A 112 3.45 6.33 -10.56
CA ARG A 112 4.59 7.09 -10.02
C ARG A 112 4.30 7.72 -8.66
N ILE A 113 3.12 8.33 -8.47
CA ILE A 113 2.71 8.90 -7.17
C ILE A 113 2.64 7.82 -6.10
N LYS A 114 2.04 6.66 -6.42
CA LYS A 114 1.98 5.52 -5.50
C LYS A 114 3.38 4.99 -5.16
N ALA A 115 4.25 4.83 -6.15
CA ALA A 115 5.62 4.39 -5.95
C ALA A 115 6.41 5.34 -5.04
N MET A 116 6.37 6.65 -5.31
CA MET A 116 7.02 7.66 -4.45
C MET A 116 6.49 7.62 -3.02
N THR A 117 5.18 7.49 -2.83
CA THR A 117 4.56 7.36 -1.50
C THR A 117 5.10 6.13 -0.75
N VAL A 118 5.25 4.99 -1.44
CA VAL A 118 5.80 3.76 -0.84
C VAL A 118 7.27 3.96 -0.45
N THR A 119 8.08 4.52 -1.35
CA THR A 119 9.50 4.81 -1.08
C THR A 119 9.66 5.74 0.13
N MET A 120 8.90 6.84 0.18
CA MET A 120 8.97 7.80 1.28
C MET A 120 8.62 7.16 2.64
N ASN A 121 7.52 6.40 2.71
CA ASN A 121 7.17 5.69 3.95
C ASN A 121 8.24 4.68 4.37
N THR A 122 8.86 3.99 3.39
CA THR A 122 9.96 3.05 3.64
C THR A 122 11.17 3.76 4.24
N MET A 123 11.50 4.95 3.75
CA MET A 123 12.60 5.75 4.31
C MET A 123 12.29 6.19 5.75
N GLY A 124 11.08 6.68 6.02
CA GLY A 124 10.67 7.08 7.39
C GLY A 124 10.83 5.93 8.39
N VAL A 125 10.35 4.73 8.04
CA VAL A 125 10.53 3.52 8.85
C VAL A 125 12.01 3.15 8.99
N THR A 126 12.79 3.27 7.93
CA THR A 126 14.23 2.94 7.95
C THR A 126 14.98 3.83 8.94
N TYR A 127 14.71 5.14 8.93
CA TYR A 127 15.33 6.09 9.87
C TYR A 127 14.79 5.92 11.29
N ALA A 128 13.48 5.71 11.48
CA ALA A 128 12.92 5.37 12.79
C ALA A 128 13.61 4.15 13.42
N ASN A 129 13.88 3.13 12.61
CA ASN A 129 14.61 1.94 13.03
C ASN A 129 16.12 2.16 13.24
N GLN A 130 16.71 3.21 12.66
CA GLN A 130 18.10 3.60 12.94
C GLN A 130 18.19 4.34 14.29
N LEU A 131 17.22 5.22 14.58
CA LEU A 131 17.16 5.97 15.84
C LEU A 131 17.10 5.04 17.06
N THR A 132 16.35 3.95 16.96
CA THR A 132 16.19 2.97 18.05
C THR A 132 17.37 2.00 18.19
N ALA A 133 18.45 2.18 17.39
CA ALA A 133 19.57 1.25 17.28
C ALA A 133 19.16 -0.22 17.06
N MET A 134 17.96 -0.45 16.52
CA MET A 134 17.42 -1.79 16.34
C MET A 134 18.33 -2.60 15.43
N THR A 135 18.72 -3.77 15.91
CA THR A 135 19.36 -4.81 15.12
C THR A 135 18.46 -5.21 13.94
N ALA A 136 19.04 -5.77 12.88
CA ALA A 136 18.26 -6.29 11.75
C ALA A 136 17.15 -7.27 12.19
N LYS A 137 17.41 -8.01 13.27
CA LYS A 137 16.46 -8.93 13.94
C LYS A 137 15.26 -8.18 14.51
N GLU A 138 15.49 -7.13 15.28
CA GLU A 138 14.42 -6.32 15.87
C GLU A 138 13.60 -5.59 14.81
N LYS A 139 14.26 -5.07 13.75
CA LYS A 139 13.56 -4.48 12.60
C LYS A 139 12.63 -5.47 11.93
N ALA A 140 13.08 -6.71 11.74
CA ALA A 140 12.28 -7.76 11.14
C ALA A 140 11.04 -8.11 11.99
N VAL A 141 11.17 -8.09 13.33
CA VAL A 141 10.03 -8.27 14.25
C VAL A 141 9.08 -7.06 14.18
N ALA A 142 9.60 -5.84 14.19
CA ALA A 142 8.81 -4.61 14.23
C ALA A 142 7.90 -4.42 13.01
N VAL A 143 8.26 -4.97 11.84
CA VAL A 143 7.45 -4.85 10.61
C VAL A 143 6.30 -5.86 10.53
N VAL A 144 6.29 -6.90 11.37
CA VAL A 144 5.27 -7.98 11.31
C VAL A 144 3.87 -7.43 11.58
N ILE A 145 3.69 -6.67 12.66
CA ILE A 145 2.37 -6.15 13.06
C ILE A 145 1.86 -5.11 12.05
N PRO A 146 2.62 -4.07 11.66
CA PRO A 146 2.20 -3.14 10.61
C PRO A 146 1.95 -3.83 9.25
N GLY A 147 2.78 -4.81 8.88
CA GLY A 147 2.61 -5.60 7.66
C GLY A 147 1.29 -6.38 7.66
N THR A 148 0.99 -7.04 8.79
CA THR A 148 -0.27 -7.76 8.99
C THR A 148 -1.48 -6.82 8.96
N GLN A 149 -1.40 -5.65 9.62
CA GLN A 149 -2.45 -4.61 9.57
C GLN A 149 -2.71 -4.12 8.14
N SER A 150 -1.65 -3.93 7.34
CA SER A 150 -1.77 -3.56 5.93
C SER A 150 -2.47 -4.66 5.12
N GLY A 151 -2.08 -5.92 5.31
CA GLY A 151 -2.74 -7.08 4.70
C GLY A 151 -4.22 -7.18 5.07
N LEU A 152 -4.57 -6.95 6.34
CA LEU A 152 -5.96 -6.93 6.83
C LEU A 152 -6.82 -5.87 6.15
N LYS A 153 -6.27 -4.68 5.89
CA LYS A 153 -6.95 -3.61 5.14
C LYS A 153 -7.21 -4.04 3.69
N LYS A 154 -6.22 -4.63 3.02
CA LYS A 154 -6.37 -5.17 1.66
C LYS A 154 -7.43 -6.26 1.59
N MET A 155 -7.42 -7.20 2.54
CA MET A 155 -8.41 -8.28 2.63
C MET A 155 -9.81 -7.75 2.86
N SER A 156 -9.97 -6.75 3.74
CA SER A 156 -11.28 -6.13 4.00
C SER A 156 -11.83 -5.41 2.75
N ALA A 157 -10.97 -4.71 2.00
CA ALA A 157 -11.35 -4.09 0.73
C ALA A 157 -11.69 -5.14 -0.35
N PHE A 158 -10.97 -6.26 -0.38
CA PHE A 158 -11.28 -7.38 -1.27
C PHE A 158 -12.65 -8.01 -0.96
N LEU A 159 -12.96 -8.30 0.31
CA LEU A 159 -14.25 -8.83 0.72
C LEU A 159 -15.41 -7.90 0.32
N ALA A 160 -15.26 -6.59 0.56
CA ALA A 160 -16.25 -5.61 0.13
C ALA A 160 -16.42 -5.57 -1.40
N LYS A 161 -15.33 -5.77 -2.17
CA LYS A 161 -15.39 -5.85 -3.64
C LYS A 161 -16.18 -7.06 -4.12
N VAL A 162 -16.02 -8.22 -3.46
CA VAL A 162 -16.81 -9.42 -3.75
C VAL A 162 -18.28 -9.18 -3.39
N GLU A 163 -18.56 -8.62 -2.22
CA GLU A 163 -19.93 -8.31 -1.77
C GLU A 163 -20.69 -7.39 -2.71
N ALA A 164 -20.00 -6.39 -3.27
CA ALA A 164 -20.58 -5.40 -4.18
C ALA A 164 -20.99 -5.98 -5.55
N GLN A 165 -20.59 -7.21 -5.89
CA GLN A 165 -21.01 -7.83 -7.15
C GLN A 165 -22.48 -8.28 -7.06
N LYS A 166 -23.23 -8.11 -8.16
CA LYS A 166 -24.68 -8.37 -8.19
C LYS A 166 -25.04 -9.84 -8.39
N THR A 167 -24.25 -10.58 -9.17
CA THR A 167 -24.56 -11.97 -9.53
C THR A 167 -23.60 -12.94 -8.87
N VAL A 168 -23.99 -14.21 -8.76
CA VAL A 168 -23.15 -15.24 -8.14
C VAL A 168 -21.90 -15.49 -8.98
N GLU A 169 -22.04 -15.52 -10.30
CA GLU A 169 -20.94 -15.76 -11.26
C GLU A 169 -19.87 -14.67 -11.14
N THR A 170 -20.30 -13.41 -11.05
CA THR A 170 -19.38 -12.27 -10.89
C THR A 170 -18.71 -12.28 -9.51
N LYS A 171 -19.41 -12.70 -8.44
CA LYS A 171 -18.80 -12.93 -7.12
C LYS A 171 -17.71 -14.00 -7.19
N VAL A 172 -17.99 -15.15 -7.79
CA VAL A 172 -17.03 -16.26 -7.95
C VAL A 172 -15.80 -15.80 -8.74
N ALA A 173 -16.00 -15.09 -9.86
CA ALA A 173 -14.91 -14.58 -10.68
C ALA A 173 -14.02 -13.57 -9.93
N VAL A 174 -14.62 -12.60 -9.23
CA VAL A 174 -13.88 -11.61 -8.43
C VAL A 174 -13.17 -12.29 -7.26
N PHE A 175 -13.81 -13.26 -6.62
CA PHE A 175 -13.20 -14.02 -5.53
C PHE A 175 -11.95 -14.75 -6.02
N ASN A 176 -12.09 -15.61 -7.03
CA ASN A 176 -11.01 -16.49 -7.51
C ASN A 176 -9.82 -15.70 -8.08
N SER A 177 -10.07 -14.57 -8.74
CA SER A 177 -9.00 -13.71 -9.27
C SER A 177 -8.24 -12.93 -8.20
N GLY A 178 -8.87 -12.64 -7.04
CA GLY A 178 -8.29 -11.76 -6.03
C GLY A 178 -7.80 -12.45 -4.76
N ILE A 179 -8.35 -13.63 -4.42
CA ILE A 179 -8.20 -14.22 -3.08
C ILE A 179 -6.75 -14.54 -2.72
N VAL A 180 -5.99 -15.12 -3.67
CA VAL A 180 -4.58 -15.47 -3.48
C VAL A 180 -3.77 -14.24 -3.06
N THR A 181 -3.95 -13.13 -3.78
CA THR A 181 -3.24 -11.88 -3.50
C THR A 181 -3.66 -11.28 -2.16
N ALA A 182 -4.96 -11.32 -1.84
CA ALA A 182 -5.48 -10.78 -0.59
C ALA A 182 -4.98 -11.56 0.64
N ALA A 183 -4.87 -12.89 0.53
CA ALA A 183 -4.46 -13.77 1.63
C ALA A 183 -2.93 -13.85 1.82
N ARG A 184 -2.14 -13.69 0.76
CA ARG A 184 -0.68 -13.88 0.76
C ARG A 184 0.04 -13.03 1.80
N ASP A 185 -0.19 -11.72 1.80
CA ASP A 185 0.52 -10.79 2.69
C ASP A 185 0.29 -11.11 4.17
N ILE A 186 -0.95 -11.43 4.54
CA ILE A 186 -1.29 -11.78 5.92
C ILE A 186 -0.62 -13.12 6.29
N THR A 187 -0.70 -14.11 5.40
CA THR A 187 -0.10 -15.44 5.63
C THR A 187 1.41 -15.37 5.82
N GLN A 188 2.11 -14.61 4.97
CA GLN A 188 3.57 -14.45 5.06
C GLN A 188 3.98 -13.73 6.35
N ASN A 189 3.27 -12.66 6.74
CA ASN A 189 3.60 -11.96 7.98
C ASN A 189 3.37 -12.82 9.22
N ILE A 190 2.31 -13.64 9.27
CA ILE A 190 2.10 -14.56 10.39
C ILE A 190 3.16 -15.68 10.40
N LYS A 191 3.52 -16.24 9.23
CA LYS A 191 4.64 -17.21 9.13
C LYS A 191 5.95 -16.61 9.65
N ASN A 192 6.22 -15.34 9.34
CA ASN A 192 7.38 -14.61 9.88
C ASN A 192 7.27 -14.46 11.40
N ALA A 193 6.08 -14.08 11.91
CA ALA A 193 5.81 -13.97 13.34
C ALA A 193 6.15 -15.27 14.09
N MET A 194 5.64 -16.39 13.59
CA MET A 194 5.89 -17.73 14.13
C MET A 194 7.37 -18.12 14.06
N SER A 195 8.04 -17.85 12.93
CA SER A 195 9.47 -18.08 12.78
C SER A 195 10.28 -17.27 13.81
N PHE A 196 9.93 -16.01 14.05
CA PHE A 196 10.61 -15.19 15.06
C PHE A 196 10.36 -15.70 16.48
N GLN A 197 9.15 -16.16 16.78
CA GLN A 197 8.84 -16.78 18.07
C GLN A 197 9.62 -18.08 18.29
N LYS A 198 9.68 -18.96 17.27
CA LYS A 198 10.48 -20.20 17.32
C LYS A 198 11.98 -19.93 17.52
N LYS A 199 12.48 -18.80 17.02
CA LYS A 199 13.87 -18.35 17.20
C LYS A 199 14.12 -17.63 18.54
N GLY A 200 13.12 -17.55 19.42
CA GLY A 200 13.23 -16.84 20.71
C GLY A 200 13.41 -15.33 20.57
N MET A 201 13.07 -14.74 19.42
CA MET A 201 13.28 -13.31 19.15
C MET A 201 12.16 -12.44 19.74
N VAL A 202 10.99 -13.02 19.96
CA VAL A 202 9.79 -12.33 20.43
C VAL A 202 8.81 -13.35 20.99
N THR A 203 8.00 -12.95 21.95
CA THR A 203 6.84 -13.75 22.41
C THR A 203 5.58 -13.03 21.98
N TRP A 204 4.85 -13.59 21.02
CA TRP A 204 3.56 -13.03 20.62
C TRP A 204 2.45 -13.53 21.55
N LYS A 205 1.54 -12.64 21.94
CA LYS A 205 0.36 -12.95 22.73
C LYS A 205 -0.79 -13.41 21.84
N GLY A 206 -1.73 -14.18 22.40
CA GLY A 206 -3.00 -14.52 21.74
C GLY A 206 -3.08 -15.95 21.18
N LYS A 207 -4.14 -16.20 20.40
CA LYS A 207 -4.53 -17.53 19.90
C LYS A 207 -3.46 -18.20 19.02
N ASP A 208 -3.65 -19.51 18.85
CA ASP A 208 -2.91 -20.40 17.95
C ASP A 208 -2.74 -19.83 16.53
N LEU A 209 -1.51 -19.36 16.24
CA LEU A 209 -1.12 -18.86 14.92
C LEU A 209 -0.98 -19.98 13.89
N ASP A 210 -0.67 -21.22 14.32
CA ASP A 210 -0.57 -22.37 13.42
C ASP A 210 -1.93 -22.66 12.78
N GLY A 211 -3.00 -22.68 13.58
CA GLY A 211 -4.36 -22.83 13.08
C GLY A 211 -4.76 -21.77 12.06
N VAL A 212 -4.45 -20.50 12.34
CA VAL A 212 -4.72 -19.38 11.43
C VAL A 212 -3.94 -19.51 10.11
N VAL A 213 -2.64 -19.82 10.18
CA VAL A 213 -1.79 -20.00 9.00
C VAL A 213 -2.22 -21.20 8.18
N LYS A 214 -2.58 -22.31 8.82
CA LYS A 214 -3.07 -23.51 8.13
C LYS A 214 -4.31 -23.20 7.30
N ILE A 215 -5.27 -22.48 7.87
CA ILE A 215 -6.50 -22.10 7.16
C ILE A 215 -6.17 -21.12 6.02
N MET A 216 -5.36 -20.10 6.27
CA MET A 216 -5.05 -19.11 5.23
C MET A 216 -4.15 -19.62 4.10
N THR A 217 -3.29 -20.61 4.37
CA THR A 217 -2.40 -21.20 3.35
C THR A 217 -3.19 -21.81 2.21
N ALA A 218 -4.37 -22.38 2.51
CA ALA A 218 -5.28 -22.91 1.49
C ALA A 218 -5.59 -21.86 0.40
N TRP A 219 -5.87 -20.62 0.80
CA TRP A 219 -6.14 -19.51 -0.12
C TRP A 219 -4.88 -18.86 -0.67
N ALA A 220 -3.86 -18.67 0.17
CA ALA A 220 -2.66 -17.92 -0.20
C ALA A 220 -1.73 -18.66 -1.16
N ASN A 221 -1.64 -19.99 -1.02
CA ASN A 221 -0.63 -20.81 -1.69
C ASN A 221 -1.23 -22.04 -2.38
N ASP A 222 -2.23 -22.69 -1.79
CA ASP A 222 -2.72 -23.98 -2.29
C ASP A 222 -3.79 -23.84 -3.40
N GLY A 223 -4.06 -22.61 -3.84
CA GLY A 223 -4.96 -22.34 -4.95
C GLY A 223 -6.43 -22.62 -4.65
N ARG A 224 -6.83 -22.66 -3.36
CA ARG A 224 -8.24 -22.81 -2.97
C ARG A 224 -9.08 -21.72 -3.65
N ALA A 225 -10.01 -22.18 -4.47
CA ALA A 225 -10.90 -21.36 -5.27
C ALA A 225 -12.34 -21.86 -5.08
N LEU A 226 -13.30 -20.97 -5.31
CA LEU A 226 -14.69 -21.35 -5.46
C LEU A 226 -14.87 -22.13 -6.77
N PRO A 227 -15.64 -23.23 -6.77
CA PRO A 227 -16.06 -23.90 -8.00
C PRO A 227 -16.72 -22.92 -8.97
N LYS A 228 -16.52 -23.11 -10.28
CA LYS A 228 -17.15 -22.25 -11.31
C LYS A 228 -18.68 -22.25 -11.23
N ASN A 229 -19.26 -23.34 -10.75
CA ASN A 229 -20.70 -23.55 -10.54
C ASN A 229 -21.12 -23.35 -9.07
N ALA A 230 -20.31 -22.68 -8.25
CA ALA A 230 -20.71 -22.38 -6.87
C ALA A 230 -21.99 -21.55 -6.85
N ASP A 231 -22.91 -21.90 -5.97
CA ASP A 231 -24.14 -21.16 -5.74
C ASP A 231 -23.95 -20.04 -4.71
N ALA A 232 -25.02 -19.29 -4.43
CA ALA A 232 -24.99 -18.21 -3.44
C ALA A 232 -24.59 -18.70 -2.04
N ALA A 233 -24.98 -19.93 -1.66
CA ALA A 233 -24.66 -20.51 -0.37
C ALA A 233 -23.16 -20.86 -0.27
N GLY A 234 -22.59 -21.43 -1.33
CA GLY A 234 -21.16 -21.73 -1.46
C GLY A 234 -20.30 -20.47 -1.36
N VAL A 235 -20.66 -19.41 -2.09
CA VAL A 235 -19.98 -18.10 -1.98
C VAL A 235 -20.07 -17.56 -0.54
N LYS A 236 -21.26 -17.57 0.05
CA LYS A 236 -21.48 -17.06 1.42
C LYS A 236 -20.69 -17.84 2.47
N LYS A 237 -20.64 -19.18 2.35
CA LYS A 237 -19.88 -20.05 3.26
C LYS A 237 -18.39 -19.70 3.21
N GLU A 238 -17.84 -19.56 2.00
CA GLU A 238 -16.43 -19.27 1.81
C GLU A 238 -16.04 -17.88 2.31
N MET A 239 -16.86 -16.87 2.02
CA MET A 239 -16.65 -15.53 2.56
C MET A 239 -16.77 -15.49 4.08
N SER A 240 -17.72 -16.23 4.67
CA SER A 240 -17.87 -16.31 6.12
C SER A 240 -16.64 -16.93 6.79
N ALA A 241 -16.07 -17.98 6.20
CA ALA A 241 -14.81 -18.57 6.66
C ALA A 241 -13.67 -17.55 6.62
N LEU A 242 -13.53 -16.78 5.53
CA LEU A 242 -12.54 -15.70 5.45
C LEU A 242 -12.75 -14.62 6.51
N VAL A 243 -13.99 -14.18 6.73
CA VAL A 243 -14.31 -13.16 7.74
C VAL A 243 -13.91 -13.63 9.14
N GLN A 244 -14.17 -14.90 9.49
CA GLN A 244 -13.78 -15.46 10.77
C GLN A 244 -12.26 -15.46 10.96
N VAL A 245 -11.51 -15.86 9.94
CA VAL A 245 -10.03 -15.85 9.99
C VAL A 245 -9.50 -14.43 10.09
N VAL A 246 -10.05 -13.48 9.31
CA VAL A 246 -9.72 -12.05 9.40
C VAL A 246 -9.97 -11.51 10.81
N LYS A 247 -11.07 -11.92 11.47
CA LYS A 247 -11.36 -11.54 12.85
C LYS A 247 -10.31 -12.08 13.82
N ALA A 248 -9.93 -13.36 13.70
CA ALA A 248 -8.89 -13.96 14.53
C ALA A 248 -7.53 -13.25 14.37
N VAL A 249 -7.15 -12.90 13.13
CA VAL A 249 -5.92 -12.14 12.86
C VAL A 249 -6.00 -10.72 13.44
N LYS A 250 -7.16 -10.04 13.36
CA LYS A 250 -7.36 -8.71 13.98
C LYS A 250 -7.22 -8.78 15.50
N GLU A 251 -7.78 -9.81 16.14
CA GLU A 251 -7.62 -10.04 17.58
C GLU A 251 -6.15 -10.24 17.96
N TRP A 252 -5.41 -11.05 17.21
CA TRP A 252 -3.99 -11.25 17.42
C TRP A 252 -3.17 -9.96 17.23
N VAL A 253 -3.42 -9.21 16.16
CA VAL A 253 -2.77 -7.91 15.93
C VAL A 253 -3.03 -6.96 17.10
N LYS A 254 -4.27 -6.88 17.60
CA LYS A 254 -4.64 -6.01 18.73
C LYS A 254 -3.93 -6.41 20.02
N ALA A 255 -3.69 -7.70 20.24
CA ALA A 255 -2.99 -8.19 21.43
C ALA A 255 -1.47 -7.89 21.43
N ASN A 256 -0.92 -7.48 20.28
CA ASN A 256 0.51 -7.29 20.03
C ASN A 256 0.85 -5.91 19.42
N SER A 257 -0.10 -4.98 19.36
CA SER A 257 0.11 -3.57 18.99
C SER A 257 0.14 -2.70 20.24
#